data_AF-A0AA97CRY9-F1
#
_entry.id   AF-A0AA97CRY9-F1
#
_cell.length_a   1.000
_cell.length_b   1.000
_cell.length_c   1.000
_cell.angle_alpha   90.00
_cell.angle_beta   90.00
_cell.angle_gamma   90.00
#
_symmetry.space_group_name_H-M   'P 1'
#
loop_
_entity.id
_entity.type
_entity.pdbx_description
1 polymer ?
#
loop_
_entity_poly.entity_id
_entity_poly.type
_entity_poly.pdbx_seq_one_letter_code
_entity_poly.pdbx_strand_id
1 'polypeptide(L)'
;MSQMLALFLIVGILYIGDAIAVRTKAWVPSVFVCAVLFLIGYWTIFPKDIVSIAGIPQVVAIALMYLLITNMGTLLSLKELLRQWKTILVSLAGILGIIIFTLIIGVMLFDLNTVLVAVPPLVGGIVSSLIMSKGAAEAGLVDLSVFAILIYVMQGFAGYPLTAIMLKKEGRRVLEKYRNGQWKETLATGETKEVEVKTLVSEDEMPRMFKKIPSHYNTSYFKFLRLAFVGYLAYLASSFAAPFVSISPFVLCLLFGVIASSLGFLERQPLQKANGFGFAIMALMLFIFDTLNHATPDMLLRLVYPMVVLICAAVIGMFIASWIVGKILGVTKEMAFAVALTALYGFPADYIITNEAINALTKDEKERQVLTSHMLGPMLVGGFISVTMVSVVLAGIMVAYIVPVAG
;
A
#
# COMPACT_ATOMS: atom_id res chain seq x y z
N MET A 1 3.51 28.26 12.46
CA MET A 1 2.34 28.18 11.54
C MET A 1 1.12 27.78 12.36
N SER A 2 -0.08 28.29 12.09
CA SER A 2 -1.29 27.83 12.79
C SER A 2 -1.72 26.44 12.28
N GLN A 3 -2.37 25.66 13.14
CA GLN A 3 -2.87 24.32 12.79
C GLN A 3 -3.80 24.33 11.55
N MET A 4 -4.73 25.29 11.49
CA MET A 4 -5.67 25.39 10.36
C MET A 4 -4.97 25.77 9.05
N LEU A 5 -3.92 26.60 9.11
CA LEU A 5 -3.14 26.93 7.93
C LEU A 5 -2.33 25.70 7.45
N ALA A 6 -1.73 24.95 8.38
CA ALA A 6 -1.03 23.71 8.05
C ALA A 6 -1.97 22.71 7.35
N LEU A 7 -3.16 22.48 7.94
CA LEU A 7 -4.17 21.60 7.37
C LEU A 7 -4.63 22.07 5.98
N PHE A 8 -4.91 23.37 5.82
CA PHE A 8 -5.30 23.93 4.53
C PHE A 8 -4.24 23.69 3.44
N LEU A 9 -2.96 23.94 3.75
CA LEU A 9 -1.87 23.79 2.78
C LEU A 9 -1.69 22.32 2.36
N ILE A 10 -1.66 21.40 3.32
CA ILE A 10 -1.45 19.97 3.01
C ILE A 10 -2.64 19.36 2.29
N VAL A 11 -3.88 19.70 2.67
CA VAL A 11 -5.09 19.27 1.93
C VAL A 11 -5.14 19.90 0.54
N GLY A 12 -4.69 21.16 0.41
CA GLY A 12 -4.53 21.83 -0.87
C GLY A 12 -3.59 21.06 -1.82
N ILE A 13 -2.46 20.54 -1.31
CA ILE A 13 -1.56 19.68 -2.09
C ILE A 13 -2.25 18.40 -2.54
N LEU A 14 -2.96 17.71 -1.64
CA LEU A 14 -3.68 16.48 -1.98
C LEU A 14 -4.71 16.73 -3.10
N TYR A 15 -5.47 17.82 -3.00
CA TYR A 15 -6.43 18.21 -4.04
C TYR A 15 -5.76 18.55 -5.38
N ILE A 16 -4.62 19.26 -5.37
CA ILE A 16 -3.85 19.54 -6.60
C ILE A 16 -3.41 18.22 -7.25
N GLY A 17 -2.96 17.26 -6.44
CA GLY A 17 -2.64 15.91 -6.90
C GLY A 17 -3.80 15.23 -7.62
N ASP A 18 -4.95 15.16 -6.97
CA ASP A 18 -6.18 14.58 -7.56
C ASP A 18 -6.59 15.31 -8.85
N ALA A 19 -6.57 16.64 -8.85
CA ALA A 19 -6.94 17.45 -10.00
C ALA A 19 -6.03 17.17 -11.21
N ILE A 20 -4.72 17.02 -10.99
CA ILE A 20 -3.76 16.66 -12.04
C ILE A 20 -3.98 15.21 -12.51
N ALA A 21 -4.20 14.27 -11.59
CA ALA A 21 -4.48 12.88 -11.95
C ALA A 21 -5.74 12.75 -12.82
N VAL A 22 -6.82 13.45 -12.46
CA VAL A 22 -8.07 13.48 -13.25
C VAL A 22 -7.82 14.10 -14.63
N ARG A 23 -7.16 15.26 -14.69
CA ARG A 23 -6.88 15.94 -15.98
C ARG A 23 -5.99 15.12 -16.89
N THR A 24 -5.03 14.39 -16.33
CA THR A 24 -4.11 13.53 -17.08
C THR A 24 -4.66 12.12 -17.34
N LYS A 25 -5.90 11.82 -16.94
CA LYS A 25 -6.52 10.49 -17.04
C LYS A 25 -5.63 9.41 -16.42
N ALA A 26 -5.15 9.68 -15.20
CA ALA A 26 -4.24 8.83 -14.43
C ALA A 26 -2.93 8.48 -15.17
N TRP A 27 -2.45 9.35 -16.06
CA TRP A 27 -1.11 9.21 -16.63
C TRP A 27 -0.04 9.70 -15.64
N VAL A 28 -0.34 10.77 -14.89
CA VAL A 28 0.43 11.17 -13.71
C VAL A 28 -0.41 10.84 -12.46
N PRO A 29 0.02 9.90 -11.60
CA PRO A 29 -0.72 9.55 -10.38
C PRO A 29 -0.77 10.72 -9.38
N SER A 30 -1.88 10.86 -8.63
CA SER A 30 -1.99 11.92 -7.61
C SER A 30 -0.90 11.83 -6.56
N VAL A 31 -0.59 10.60 -6.13
CA VAL A 31 0.44 10.30 -5.13
C VAL A 31 1.81 10.83 -5.53
N PHE A 32 2.16 10.71 -6.82
CA PHE A 32 3.40 11.22 -7.38
C PHE A 32 3.47 12.74 -7.32
N VAL A 33 2.39 13.42 -7.76
CA VAL A 33 2.28 14.88 -7.72
C VAL A 33 2.39 15.40 -6.30
N CYS A 34 1.68 14.77 -5.37
CA CYS A 34 1.72 15.13 -3.96
C CYS A 34 3.13 14.98 -3.39
N ALA A 35 3.82 13.88 -3.66
CA ALA A 35 5.19 13.67 -3.21
C ALA A 35 6.14 14.79 -3.68
N VAL A 36 6.08 15.17 -4.96
CA VAL A 36 6.87 16.30 -5.51
C VAL A 36 6.54 17.60 -4.77
N LEU A 37 5.27 17.92 -4.59
CA LEU A 37 4.84 19.17 -3.96
C LEU A 37 5.19 19.24 -2.47
N PHE A 38 5.06 18.12 -1.73
CA PHE A 38 5.52 18.04 -0.34
C PHE A 38 7.03 18.21 -0.23
N LEU A 39 7.79 17.59 -1.12
CA LEU A 39 9.25 17.72 -1.15
C LEU A 39 9.69 19.19 -1.36
N ILE A 40 9.11 19.85 -2.36
CA ILE A 40 9.32 21.29 -2.61
C ILE A 40 8.89 22.12 -1.39
N GLY A 41 7.74 21.77 -0.79
CA GLY A 41 7.24 22.40 0.43
C GLY A 41 8.26 22.34 1.57
N TYR A 42 8.80 21.16 1.87
CA TYR A 42 9.80 20.93 2.93
C TYR A 42 11.15 21.59 2.68
N TRP A 43 11.46 21.94 1.43
CA TRP A 43 12.68 22.67 1.07
C TRP A 43 12.53 24.18 1.17
N THR A 44 11.30 24.69 1.20
CA THR A 44 11.04 26.12 1.05
C THR A 44 10.28 26.71 2.23
N ILE A 45 9.04 26.26 2.48
CA ILE A 45 8.09 26.95 3.35
C ILE A 45 7.48 26.08 4.46
N PHE A 46 7.58 24.75 4.36
CA PHE A 46 6.97 23.85 5.34
C PHE A 46 7.89 23.59 6.53
N PRO A 47 7.37 23.70 7.75
CA PRO A 47 8.06 23.16 8.92
C PRO A 47 8.11 21.62 8.80
N LYS A 48 9.16 21.02 9.36
CA LYS A 48 9.40 19.57 9.25
C LYS A 48 8.30 18.72 9.90
N ASP A 49 7.52 19.29 10.81
CA ASP A 49 6.44 18.67 11.55
C ASP A 49 5.05 19.16 11.10
N ILE A 50 4.92 19.72 9.89
CA ILE A 50 3.64 20.29 9.39
C ILE A 50 2.46 19.32 9.50
N VAL A 51 2.68 18.02 9.27
CA VAL A 51 1.64 16.99 9.35
C VAL A 51 1.16 16.80 10.79
N SER A 52 2.10 16.83 11.75
CA SER A 52 1.76 16.81 13.18
C SER A 52 1.07 18.09 13.61
N ILE A 53 1.54 19.27 13.15
CA ILE A 53 0.89 20.57 13.39
C ILE A 53 -0.55 20.58 12.87
N ALA A 54 -0.83 19.92 11.74
CA ALA A 54 -2.18 19.80 11.18
C ALA A 54 -3.11 18.85 11.97
N GLY A 55 -2.59 18.15 12.98
CA GLY A 55 -3.36 17.27 13.85
C GLY A 55 -3.32 15.80 13.46
N ILE A 56 -2.38 15.38 12.59
CA ILE A 56 -2.19 13.98 12.20
C ILE A 56 -0.79 13.50 12.64
N PRO A 57 -0.49 13.44 13.94
CA PRO A 57 0.74 12.82 14.39
C PRO A 57 0.72 11.31 14.10
N GLN A 58 1.89 10.67 14.14
CA GLN A 58 2.05 9.24 13.85
C GLN A 58 1.06 8.33 14.59
N VAL A 59 0.76 8.62 15.86
CA VAL A 59 -0.19 7.83 16.66
C VAL A 59 -1.62 7.83 16.07
N VAL A 60 -2.06 8.96 15.50
CA VAL A 60 -3.36 9.08 14.83
C VAL A 60 -3.34 8.30 13.52
N ALA A 61 -2.28 8.45 12.73
CA ALA A 61 -2.14 7.73 11.47
C ALA A 61 -2.13 6.20 11.65
N ILE A 62 -1.43 5.69 12.66
CA ILE A 62 -1.41 4.27 13.01
C ILE A 62 -2.80 3.79 13.41
N ALA A 63 -3.52 4.53 14.27
CA ALA A 63 -4.88 4.16 14.66
C ALA A 63 -5.83 4.08 13.45
N LEU A 64 -5.74 5.04 12.53
CA LEU A 64 -6.53 5.04 11.29
C LEU A 64 -6.13 3.91 10.34
N MET A 65 -4.85 3.54 10.31
CA MET A 65 -4.36 2.39 9.55
C MET A 65 -4.99 1.07 10.03
N TYR A 66 -5.10 0.85 11.35
CA TYR A 66 -5.81 -0.31 11.90
C TYR A 66 -7.26 -0.39 11.40
N LEU A 67 -7.98 0.74 11.46
CA LEU A 67 -9.38 0.80 11.01
C LEU A 67 -9.48 0.57 9.50
N LEU A 68 -8.62 1.20 8.70
CA LEU A 68 -8.61 1.08 7.25
C LEU A 68 -8.33 -0.35 6.79
N ILE A 69 -7.30 -0.99 7.33
CA ILE A 69 -6.89 -2.34 6.89
C ILE A 69 -7.93 -3.37 7.33
N THR A 70 -8.47 -3.25 8.54
CA THR A 70 -9.58 -4.10 8.99
C THR A 70 -10.81 -3.92 8.08
N ASN A 71 -11.10 -2.68 7.69
CA ASN A 71 -12.17 -2.36 6.76
C ASN A 71 -11.92 -2.94 5.35
N MET A 72 -10.69 -2.88 4.84
CA MET A 72 -10.31 -3.55 3.59
C MET A 72 -10.45 -5.07 3.68
N GLY A 73 -10.18 -5.67 4.85
CA GLY A 73 -10.46 -7.08 5.09
C GLY A 73 -11.92 -7.43 4.85
N THR A 74 -12.84 -6.51 5.15
CA THR A 74 -14.27 -6.73 4.84
C THR A 74 -14.58 -6.74 3.36
N LEU A 75 -13.70 -6.27 2.45
CA LEU A 75 -13.93 -6.30 1.00
C LEU A 75 -13.64 -7.65 0.36
N LEU A 76 -12.85 -8.50 1.01
CA LEU A 76 -12.45 -9.80 0.49
C LEU A 76 -13.25 -10.92 1.18
N SER A 77 -13.63 -11.95 0.43
CA SER A 77 -14.09 -13.21 1.03
C SER A 77 -12.91 -14.13 1.39
N LEU A 78 -13.09 -15.08 2.32
CA LEU A 78 -12.06 -16.10 2.62
C LEU A 78 -11.66 -16.87 1.35
N LYS A 79 -12.65 -17.18 0.50
CA LYS A 79 -12.42 -17.85 -0.79
C LYS A 79 -11.58 -16.98 -1.73
N GLU A 80 -11.84 -15.68 -1.81
CA GLU A 80 -11.03 -14.75 -2.58
C GLU A 80 -9.59 -14.68 -2.04
N LEU A 81 -9.40 -14.50 -0.74
CA LEU A 81 -8.06 -14.42 -0.15
C LEU A 81 -7.25 -15.70 -0.44
N LEU A 82 -7.86 -16.87 -0.30
CA LEU A 82 -7.24 -18.15 -0.67
C LEU A 82 -6.96 -18.26 -2.18
N ARG A 83 -7.84 -17.71 -3.03
CA ARG A 83 -7.63 -17.65 -4.49
C ARG A 83 -6.49 -16.70 -4.89
N GLN A 84 -6.06 -15.78 -4.02
CA GLN A 84 -4.93 -14.88 -4.27
C GLN A 84 -3.55 -15.52 -4.08
N TRP A 85 -3.44 -16.84 -3.83
CA TRP A 85 -2.13 -17.52 -3.69
C TRP A 85 -1.18 -17.26 -4.87
N LYS A 86 -1.69 -17.12 -6.10
CA LYS A 86 -0.86 -16.75 -7.26
C LYS A 86 -0.26 -15.36 -7.10
N THR A 87 -1.06 -14.40 -6.66
CA THR A 87 -0.62 -13.03 -6.34
C THR A 87 0.47 -13.04 -5.27
N ILE A 88 0.33 -13.88 -4.23
CA ILE A 88 1.37 -14.06 -3.20
C ILE A 88 2.68 -14.50 -3.83
N LEU A 89 2.66 -15.57 -4.64
CA LEU A 89 3.86 -16.09 -5.30
C LEU A 89 4.48 -15.08 -6.27
N VAL A 90 3.66 -14.33 -7.02
CA VAL A 90 4.16 -13.27 -7.91
C VAL A 90 4.83 -12.15 -7.11
N SER A 91 4.22 -11.72 -6.00
CA SER A 91 4.78 -10.69 -5.12
C SER A 91 6.13 -11.16 -4.57
N LEU A 92 6.19 -12.36 -3.98
CA LEU A 92 7.43 -12.96 -3.46
C LEU A 92 8.52 -13.11 -4.54
N ALA A 93 8.13 -13.50 -5.76
CA ALA A 93 9.05 -13.58 -6.88
C ALA A 93 9.61 -12.20 -7.27
N GLY A 94 8.76 -11.17 -7.29
CA GLY A 94 9.17 -9.78 -7.51
C GLY A 94 10.20 -9.33 -6.47
N ILE A 95 9.96 -9.62 -5.20
CA ILE A 95 10.89 -9.33 -4.10
C ILE A 95 12.22 -10.07 -4.27
N LEU A 96 12.17 -11.37 -4.58
CA LEU A 96 13.38 -12.14 -4.85
C LEU A 96 14.16 -11.55 -6.04
N GLY A 97 13.45 -11.09 -7.07
CA GLY A 97 14.02 -10.35 -8.19
C GLY A 97 14.73 -9.07 -7.75
N ILE A 98 14.12 -8.27 -6.86
CA ILE A 98 14.77 -7.09 -6.25
C ILE A 98 16.07 -7.53 -5.58
N ILE A 99 16.00 -8.49 -4.64
CA ILE A 99 17.14 -8.92 -3.83
C ILE A 99 18.30 -9.38 -4.73
N ILE A 100 18.03 -10.27 -5.69
CA ILE A 100 19.06 -10.82 -6.56
C ILE A 100 19.72 -9.73 -7.40
N PHE A 101 18.93 -8.89 -8.07
CA PHE A 101 19.49 -7.89 -8.99
C PHE A 101 20.19 -6.74 -8.26
N THR A 102 19.65 -6.31 -7.13
CA THR A 102 20.29 -5.28 -6.30
C THR A 102 21.56 -5.80 -5.63
N LEU A 103 21.63 -7.07 -5.23
CA LEU A 103 22.88 -7.66 -4.76
C LEU A 103 23.91 -7.80 -5.89
N ILE A 104 23.53 -8.31 -7.06
CA ILE A 104 24.45 -8.48 -8.19
C ILE A 104 24.99 -7.13 -8.68
N ILE A 105 24.11 -6.19 -9.02
CA ILE A 105 24.50 -4.88 -9.56
C ILE A 105 25.09 -4.00 -8.46
N GLY A 106 24.50 -4.04 -7.26
CA GLY A 106 24.92 -3.22 -6.14
C GLY A 106 26.31 -3.58 -5.65
N VAL A 107 26.63 -4.86 -5.44
CA VAL A 107 27.98 -5.26 -4.96
C VAL A 107 29.06 -5.05 -6.03
N MET A 108 28.69 -5.02 -7.32
CA MET A 108 29.63 -4.66 -8.39
C MET A 108 30.00 -3.17 -8.41
N LEU A 109 29.13 -2.29 -7.90
CA LEU A 109 29.25 -0.84 -8.05
C LEU A 109 29.42 -0.09 -6.72
N PHE A 110 29.01 -0.69 -5.61
CA PHE A 110 28.95 -0.10 -4.27
C PHE A 110 29.47 -1.07 -3.22
N ASP A 111 29.78 -0.55 -2.03
CA ASP A 111 30.13 -1.37 -0.89
C ASP A 111 28.91 -2.16 -0.35
N LEU A 112 29.20 -3.23 0.37
CA LEU A 112 28.18 -4.14 0.88
C LEU A 112 27.18 -3.45 1.82
N ASN A 113 27.62 -2.50 2.66
CA ASN A 113 26.72 -1.80 3.59
C ASN A 113 25.71 -0.96 2.82
N THR A 114 26.13 -0.27 1.75
CA THR A 114 25.22 0.49 0.87
C THR A 114 24.10 -0.40 0.33
N VAL A 115 24.44 -1.60 -0.15
CA VAL A 115 23.45 -2.53 -0.71
C VAL A 115 22.55 -3.11 0.38
N LEU A 116 23.12 -3.58 1.49
CA LEU A 116 22.37 -4.15 2.60
C LEU A 116 21.35 -3.15 3.16
N VAL A 117 21.75 -1.88 3.31
CA VAL A 117 20.88 -0.81 3.80
C VAL A 117 19.77 -0.46 2.82
N ALA A 118 20.02 -0.58 1.51
CA ALA A 118 19.06 -0.23 0.47
C ALA A 118 17.96 -1.28 0.24
N VAL A 119 18.29 -2.57 0.34
CA VAL A 119 17.40 -3.65 -0.11
C VAL A 119 16.09 -3.73 0.69
N PRO A 120 16.09 -3.72 2.05
CA PRO A 120 14.84 -3.79 2.79
C PRO A 120 13.90 -2.59 2.53
N PRO A 121 14.38 -1.32 2.51
CA PRO A 121 13.59 -0.19 2.03
C PRO A 121 13.05 -0.38 0.61
N LEU A 122 13.83 -0.97 -0.31
CA LEU A 122 13.40 -1.24 -1.70
C LEU A 122 12.24 -2.24 -1.80
N VAL A 123 12.11 -3.10 -0.79
CA VAL A 123 11.05 -4.12 -0.69
C VAL A 123 9.87 -3.61 0.15
N GLY A 124 10.00 -2.40 0.70
CA GLY A 124 8.91 -1.54 1.14
C GLY A 124 8.85 -1.28 2.65
N GLY A 125 8.14 -0.22 2.99
CA GLY A 125 7.61 0.05 4.33
C GLY A 125 8.48 0.98 5.17
N ILE A 126 7.86 2.03 5.72
CA ILE A 126 8.54 2.97 6.63
C ILE A 126 9.25 2.24 7.78
N VAL A 127 8.69 1.12 8.26
CA VAL A 127 9.26 0.34 9.36
C VAL A 127 10.60 -0.28 8.98
N SER A 128 10.72 -0.91 7.80
CA SER A 128 11.97 -1.52 7.34
C SER A 128 13.05 -0.45 7.12
N SER A 129 12.66 0.70 6.57
CA SER A 129 13.53 1.87 6.44
C SER A 129 14.03 2.40 7.76
N LEU A 130 13.17 2.49 8.77
CA LEU A 130 13.56 2.92 10.10
C LEU A 130 14.50 1.91 10.79
N ILE A 131 14.29 0.60 10.60
CA ILE A 131 15.19 -0.45 11.12
C ILE A 131 16.58 -0.30 10.50
N MET A 132 16.66 -0.24 9.16
CA MET A 132 17.95 -0.10 8.47
C MET A 132 18.63 1.23 8.76
N SER A 133 17.84 2.30 8.84
CA SER A 133 18.32 3.64 9.20
C SER A 133 18.97 3.65 10.60
N LYS A 134 18.29 3.08 11.61
CA LYS A 134 18.85 2.97 12.96
C LYS A 134 20.10 2.09 13.01
N GLY A 135 20.06 0.91 12.41
CA GLY A 135 21.22 0.01 12.42
C GLY A 135 22.44 0.62 11.72
N ALA A 136 22.25 1.33 10.61
CA ALA A 136 23.33 2.07 9.96
C ALA A 136 23.88 3.20 10.85
N ALA A 137 23.02 3.94 11.55
CA ALA A 137 23.46 4.98 12.48
C ALA A 137 24.27 4.41 13.66
N GLU A 138 23.81 3.30 14.25
CA GLU A 138 24.50 2.58 15.33
C GLU A 138 25.87 2.05 14.88
N ALA A 139 26.00 1.68 13.60
CA ALA A 139 27.24 1.24 12.96
C ALA A 139 28.19 2.41 12.58
N GLY A 140 27.83 3.66 12.88
CA GLY A 140 28.61 4.86 12.51
C GLY A 140 28.45 5.30 11.06
N LEU A 141 27.52 4.71 10.31
CA LEU A 141 27.29 4.93 8.88
C LEU A 141 26.16 5.96 8.68
N VAL A 142 26.41 7.20 9.08
CA VAL A 142 25.40 8.28 9.09
C VAL A 142 24.80 8.52 7.70
N ASP A 143 25.62 8.52 6.64
CA ASP A 143 25.12 8.71 5.28
C ASP A 143 24.18 7.58 4.84
N LEU A 144 24.48 6.33 5.22
CA LEU A 144 23.64 5.18 4.92
C LEU A 144 22.35 5.16 5.75
N SER A 145 22.42 5.65 6.99
CA SER A 145 21.24 5.84 7.83
C SER A 145 20.18 6.67 7.12
N VAL A 146 20.59 7.76 6.48
CA VAL A 146 19.64 8.57 5.74
C VAL A 146 19.30 7.99 4.37
N PHE A 147 20.26 7.35 3.71
CA PHE A 147 20.03 6.64 2.46
C PHE A 147 18.87 5.64 2.55
N ALA A 148 18.74 4.92 3.67
CA ALA A 148 17.62 4.00 3.92
C ALA A 148 16.24 4.66 3.82
N ILE A 149 16.10 5.87 4.37
CA ILE A 149 14.86 6.65 4.35
C ILE A 149 14.62 7.21 2.95
N LEU A 150 15.67 7.74 2.32
CA LEU A 150 15.59 8.35 0.99
C LEU A 150 15.21 7.34 -0.08
N ILE A 151 15.75 6.13 -0.05
CA ILE A 151 15.36 5.07 -0.99
C ILE A 151 13.87 4.79 -0.90
N TYR A 152 13.32 4.64 0.30
CA TYR A 152 11.90 4.37 0.49
C TYR A 152 11.01 5.47 -0.08
N VAL A 153 11.44 6.72 0.09
CA VAL A 153 10.78 7.89 -0.49
C VAL A 153 10.87 7.86 -2.02
N MET A 154 12.07 7.66 -2.55
CA MET A 154 12.37 7.92 -3.95
C MET A 154 11.96 6.78 -4.88
N GLN A 155 11.92 5.54 -4.39
CA GLN A 155 11.44 4.40 -5.17
C GLN A 155 9.97 4.55 -5.59
N GLY A 156 9.15 5.25 -4.78
CA GLY A 156 7.76 5.53 -5.11
C GLY A 156 7.63 6.29 -6.42
N PHE A 157 8.58 7.18 -6.73
CA PHE A 157 8.60 7.95 -7.97
C PHE A 157 8.77 7.07 -9.22
N ALA A 158 9.44 5.93 -9.10
CA ALA A 158 9.47 4.91 -10.15
C ALA A 158 8.22 4.01 -10.10
N GLY A 159 7.81 3.60 -8.91
CA GLY A 159 6.69 2.68 -8.71
C GLY A 159 5.34 3.22 -9.17
N TYR A 160 4.99 4.46 -8.82
CA TYR A 160 3.65 5.01 -9.10
C TYR A 160 3.33 5.06 -10.60
N PRO A 161 4.17 5.67 -11.46
CA PRO A 161 3.88 5.76 -12.89
C PRO A 161 3.87 4.40 -13.57
N LEU A 162 4.82 3.52 -13.23
CA LEU A 162 4.89 2.18 -13.80
C LEU A 162 3.63 1.37 -13.47
N THR A 163 3.16 1.46 -12.23
CA THR A 163 1.95 0.77 -11.80
C THR A 163 0.72 1.31 -12.52
N ALA A 164 0.57 2.63 -12.61
CA ALA A 164 -0.54 3.24 -13.33
C ALA A 164 -0.59 2.80 -14.81
N ILE A 165 0.58 2.72 -15.47
CA ILE A 165 0.67 2.23 -16.86
C ILE A 165 0.27 0.76 -16.94
N MET A 166 0.77 -0.10 -16.06
CA MET A 166 0.45 -1.54 -16.07
C MET A 166 -1.04 -1.80 -15.79
N LEU A 167 -1.59 -1.15 -14.76
CA LEU A 167 -3.00 -1.28 -14.40
C LEU A 167 -3.93 -0.78 -15.51
N LYS A 168 -3.58 0.32 -16.19
CA LYS A 168 -4.36 0.79 -17.34
C LYS A 168 -4.31 -0.19 -18.51
N LYS A 169 -3.15 -0.80 -18.79
CA LYS A 169 -3.02 -1.82 -19.84
C LYS A 169 -3.83 -3.07 -19.51
N GLU A 170 -3.73 -3.57 -18.28
CA GLU A 170 -4.52 -4.72 -17.84
C GLU A 170 -6.01 -4.42 -17.86
N GLY A 171 -6.42 -3.26 -17.33
CA GLY A 171 -7.83 -2.88 -17.31
C GLY A 171 -8.44 -2.75 -18.71
N ARG A 172 -7.71 -2.21 -19.70
CA ARG A 172 -8.17 -2.20 -21.11
C ARG A 172 -8.40 -3.60 -21.64
N ARG A 173 -7.45 -4.52 -21.42
CA ARG A 173 -7.57 -5.92 -21.82
C ARG A 173 -8.79 -6.59 -21.18
N VAL A 174 -9.03 -6.32 -19.90
CA VAL A 174 -10.20 -6.84 -19.16
C VAL A 174 -11.50 -6.30 -19.76
N LEU A 175 -11.58 -4.99 -20.01
CA LEU A 175 -12.75 -4.36 -20.62
C LEU A 175 -13.03 -4.90 -22.02
N GLU A 176 -12.00 -5.06 -22.85
CA GLU A 176 -12.15 -5.66 -24.19
C GLU A 176 -12.75 -7.06 -24.10
N LYS A 177 -12.23 -7.90 -23.19
CA LYS A 177 -12.79 -9.24 -22.98
C LYS A 177 -14.22 -9.21 -22.45
N TYR A 178 -14.53 -8.28 -21.55
CA TYR A 178 -15.86 -8.14 -20.96
C TYR A 178 -16.89 -7.71 -21.99
N ARG A 179 -16.58 -6.66 -22.76
CA ARG A 179 -17.44 -6.18 -23.86
C ARG A 179 -17.66 -7.22 -24.94
N ASN A 180 -16.68 -8.09 -25.18
CA ASN A 180 -16.78 -9.18 -26.14
C ASN A 180 -17.48 -10.44 -25.57
N GLY A 181 -18.00 -10.41 -24.34
CA GLY A 181 -18.64 -11.55 -23.68
C GLY A 181 -17.69 -12.72 -23.35
N GLN A 182 -16.38 -12.50 -23.46
CA GLN A 182 -15.33 -13.50 -23.21
C GLN A 182 -14.77 -13.40 -21.78
N TRP A 183 -15.22 -12.43 -21.00
CA TRP A 183 -14.84 -12.30 -19.60
C TRP A 183 -15.58 -13.35 -18.77
N LYS A 184 -14.90 -14.46 -18.51
CA LYS A 184 -15.30 -15.37 -17.46
C LYS A 184 -14.94 -14.70 -16.14
N GLU A 185 -15.96 -14.25 -15.44
CA GLU A 185 -15.85 -13.71 -14.10
C GLU A 185 -15.17 -14.77 -13.22
N THR A 186 -13.85 -14.65 -13.02
CA THR A 186 -13.08 -15.63 -12.24
C THR A 186 -13.41 -15.51 -10.74
N LEU A 187 -14.29 -14.55 -10.40
CA LEU A 187 -14.64 -14.12 -9.04
C LEU A 187 -16.11 -14.39 -8.66
N ALA A 188 -16.96 -14.92 -9.55
CA ALA A 188 -18.35 -15.26 -9.22
C ALA A 188 -18.69 -16.72 -9.58
N THR A 189 -18.16 -17.66 -8.81
CA THR A 189 -18.74 -19.01 -8.75
C THR A 189 -18.92 -19.40 -7.28
N GLY A 190 -20.16 -19.24 -6.84
CA GLY A 190 -20.63 -19.59 -5.51
C GLY A 190 -22.11 -19.25 -5.38
N GLU A 191 -22.93 -20.09 -6.01
CA GLU A 191 -24.37 -20.25 -5.81
C GLU A 191 -25.26 -19.02 -6.02
N THR A 192 -26.23 -19.22 -6.91
CA THR A 192 -27.54 -18.58 -6.99
C THR A 192 -28.13 -18.34 -5.59
N LYS A 193 -27.77 -17.21 -5.00
CA LYS A 193 -28.77 -16.28 -4.49
C LYS A 193 -28.64 -15.07 -5.38
N GLU A 194 -29.75 -14.66 -5.96
CA GLU A 194 -29.89 -13.35 -6.59
C GLU A 194 -29.03 -12.35 -5.83
N VAL A 195 -27.92 -11.93 -6.42
CA VAL A 195 -27.29 -10.69 -6.05
C VAL A 195 -28.27 -9.66 -6.61
N GLU A 196 -29.37 -9.48 -5.87
CA GLU A 196 -30.21 -8.33 -6.04
C GLU A 196 -29.26 -7.15 -6.04
N VAL A 197 -29.25 -6.48 -7.19
CA VAL A 197 -28.78 -5.12 -7.34
C VAL A 197 -29.66 -4.30 -6.41
N LYS A 198 -29.36 -4.31 -5.11
CA LYS A 198 -29.75 -3.24 -4.20
C LYS A 198 -28.89 -2.06 -4.64
N THR A 199 -29.47 -1.32 -5.58
CA THR A 199 -29.34 0.12 -5.74
C THR A 199 -28.73 0.79 -4.51
N LEU A 200 -27.87 1.78 -4.78
CA LEU A 200 -27.04 2.59 -3.87
C LEU A 200 -27.73 3.29 -2.68
N VAL A 201 -28.95 2.91 -2.29
CA VAL A 201 -29.59 3.32 -1.04
C VAL A 201 -30.46 2.16 -0.55
N SER A 202 -29.89 1.22 0.20
CA SER A 202 -30.69 0.39 1.10
C SER A 202 -30.27 0.73 2.52
N GLU A 203 -31.26 0.98 3.37
CA GLU A 203 -31.09 1.25 4.80
C GLU A 203 -29.98 0.36 5.37
N ASP A 204 -29.09 0.93 6.17
CA ASP A 204 -27.84 0.30 6.58
C ASP A 204 -28.13 -0.94 7.46
N GLU A 205 -28.45 -2.06 6.80
CA GLU A 205 -28.94 -3.27 7.44
C GLU A 205 -27.94 -3.75 8.48
N MET A 206 -28.48 -4.22 9.61
CA MET A 206 -27.65 -4.75 10.66
C MET A 206 -26.90 -6.01 10.17
N PRO A 207 -25.62 -6.17 10.56
CA PRO A 207 -24.87 -7.38 10.27
C PRO A 207 -25.60 -8.62 10.78
N ARG A 208 -25.31 -9.78 10.17
CA ARG A 208 -26.03 -11.03 10.42
C ARG A 208 -26.07 -11.40 11.90
N MET A 209 -24.98 -11.19 12.63
CA MET A 209 -24.87 -11.50 14.06
C MET A 209 -25.77 -10.59 14.93
N PHE A 210 -26.11 -9.40 14.44
CA PHE A 210 -26.88 -8.40 15.16
C PHE A 210 -28.28 -8.15 14.58
N LYS A 211 -28.79 -9.04 13.71
CA LYS A 211 -30.13 -8.90 13.09
C LYS A 211 -31.28 -8.73 14.08
N LYS A 212 -31.13 -9.21 15.32
CA LYS A 212 -32.13 -9.06 16.40
C LYS A 212 -32.20 -7.64 16.96
N ILE A 213 -31.15 -6.84 16.76
CA ILE A 213 -31.10 -5.45 17.20
C ILE A 213 -31.71 -4.59 16.08
N PRO A 214 -32.63 -3.66 16.39
CA PRO A 214 -33.19 -2.76 15.40
C PRO A 214 -32.13 -1.98 14.60
N SER A 215 -32.37 -1.75 13.30
CA SER A 215 -31.43 -1.10 12.39
C SER A 215 -31.03 0.32 12.80
N HIS A 216 -31.89 1.05 13.53
CA HIS A 216 -31.58 2.40 14.02
C HIS A 216 -30.42 2.44 15.02
N TYR A 217 -30.06 1.31 15.65
CA TYR A 217 -28.85 1.21 16.48
C TYR A 217 -27.57 1.00 15.67
N ASN A 218 -27.66 0.78 14.35
CA ASN A 218 -26.51 0.68 13.45
C ASN A 218 -25.89 2.06 13.13
N THR A 219 -25.67 2.86 14.17
CA THR A 219 -25.10 4.20 14.07
C THR A 219 -23.64 4.16 13.62
N SER A 220 -23.09 5.29 13.14
CA SER A 220 -21.68 5.38 12.77
C SER A 220 -20.74 4.96 13.90
N TYR A 221 -21.04 5.33 15.15
CA TYR A 221 -20.24 4.92 16.31
C TYR A 221 -20.28 3.41 16.56
N PHE A 222 -21.43 2.76 16.34
CA PHE A 222 -21.51 1.31 16.44
C PHE A 222 -20.67 0.60 15.38
N LYS A 223 -20.60 1.15 14.16
CA LYS A 223 -19.70 0.67 13.10
C LYS A 223 -18.23 0.84 13.48
N PHE A 224 -17.85 2.03 13.97
CA PHE A 224 -16.50 2.29 14.46
C PHE A 224 -16.11 1.37 15.62
N LEU A 225 -17.00 1.16 16.59
CA LEU A 225 -16.77 0.29 17.74
C LEU A 225 -16.44 -1.15 17.30
N ARG A 226 -17.29 -1.73 16.44
CA ARG A 226 -17.08 -3.11 15.96
C ARG A 226 -15.81 -3.22 15.12
N LEU A 227 -15.55 -2.23 14.27
CA LEU A 227 -14.34 -2.19 13.45
C LEU A 227 -13.08 -2.08 14.31
N ALA A 228 -13.06 -1.17 15.28
CA ALA A 228 -11.96 -0.98 16.22
C ALA A 228 -11.74 -2.23 17.08
N PHE A 229 -12.83 -2.88 17.52
CA PHE A 229 -12.74 -4.13 18.28
C PHE A 229 -12.04 -5.24 17.48
N VAL A 230 -12.39 -5.42 16.21
CA VAL A 230 -11.73 -6.42 15.35
C VAL A 230 -10.26 -6.07 15.12
N GLY A 231 -9.94 -4.80 14.88
CA GLY A 231 -8.54 -4.34 14.77
C GLY A 231 -7.74 -4.55 16.07
N TYR A 232 -8.37 -4.34 17.22
CA TYR A 232 -7.76 -4.60 18.53
C TYR A 232 -7.51 -6.09 18.76
N LEU A 233 -8.44 -6.97 18.39
CA LEU A 233 -8.23 -8.41 18.45
C LEU A 233 -7.06 -8.86 17.57
N ALA A 234 -6.92 -8.29 16.37
CA ALA A 234 -5.77 -8.55 15.51
C ALA A 234 -4.44 -8.10 16.13
N TYR A 235 -4.42 -6.93 16.78
CA TYR A 235 -3.27 -6.46 17.55
C TYR A 235 -2.91 -7.39 18.72
N LEU A 236 -3.89 -7.84 19.50
CA LEU A 236 -3.67 -8.78 20.60
C LEU A 236 -3.15 -10.12 20.10
N ALA A 237 -3.69 -10.64 19.00
CA ALA A 237 -3.22 -11.88 18.39
C ALA A 237 -1.77 -11.77 17.91
N SER A 238 -1.39 -10.65 17.29
CA SER A 238 0.00 -10.36 16.92
C SER A 238 0.91 -10.34 18.15
N SER A 239 0.51 -9.63 19.20
CA SER A 239 1.29 -9.46 20.44
C SER A 239 1.48 -10.79 21.18
N PHE A 240 0.44 -11.63 21.22
CA PHE A 240 0.50 -12.96 21.81
C PHE A 240 1.36 -13.93 21.00
N ALA A 241 1.36 -13.81 19.67
CA ALA A 241 2.16 -14.65 18.78
C ALA A 241 3.64 -14.23 18.76
N ALA A 242 3.98 -12.98 19.11
CA ALA A 242 5.33 -12.42 19.01
C ALA A 242 6.46 -13.28 19.61
N PRO A 243 6.30 -14.00 20.74
CA PRO A 243 7.33 -14.89 21.27
C PRO A 243 7.63 -16.11 20.39
N PHE A 244 6.69 -16.52 19.54
CA PHE A 244 6.79 -17.72 18.70
C PHE A 244 7.00 -17.38 17.23
N VAL A 245 6.24 -16.42 16.71
CA VAL A 245 6.25 -15.98 15.31
C VAL A 245 5.95 -14.49 15.23
N SER A 246 6.82 -13.72 14.59
CA SER A 246 6.60 -12.29 14.33
C SER A 246 5.63 -12.09 13.15
N ILE A 247 4.33 -12.01 13.43
CA ILE A 247 3.30 -11.71 12.43
C ILE A 247 2.87 -10.24 12.58
N SER A 248 2.89 -9.48 11.49
CA SER A 248 2.43 -8.09 11.53
C SER A 248 0.96 -7.99 11.96
N PRO A 249 0.63 -7.08 12.90
CA PRO A 249 -0.75 -6.85 13.30
C PRO A 249 -1.63 -6.39 12.14
N PHE A 250 -1.07 -5.72 11.12
CA PHE A 250 -1.82 -5.26 9.95
C PHE A 250 -2.21 -6.40 9.01
N VAL A 251 -1.36 -7.42 8.86
CA VAL A 251 -1.73 -8.65 8.13
C VAL A 251 -2.89 -9.35 8.85
N LEU A 252 -2.83 -9.39 10.18
CA LEU A 252 -3.91 -9.93 10.99
C LEU A 252 -5.18 -9.07 10.94
N CYS A 253 -5.09 -7.74 10.85
CA CYS A 253 -6.26 -6.87 10.64
C CYS A 253 -7.00 -7.23 9.35
N LEU A 254 -6.27 -7.48 8.27
CA LEU A 254 -6.86 -7.93 7.00
C LEU A 254 -7.57 -9.28 7.20
N LEU A 255 -6.90 -10.27 7.79
CA LEU A 255 -7.44 -11.60 8.03
C LEU A 255 -8.67 -11.58 8.96
N PHE A 256 -8.57 -10.89 10.09
CA PHE A 256 -9.65 -10.75 11.08
C PHE A 256 -10.83 -9.97 10.48
N GLY A 257 -10.57 -8.95 9.64
CA GLY A 257 -11.61 -8.27 8.88
C GLY A 257 -12.37 -9.21 7.94
N VAL A 258 -11.66 -10.09 7.22
CA VAL A 258 -12.27 -11.13 6.37
C VAL A 258 -13.10 -12.12 7.21
N ILE A 259 -12.56 -12.60 8.33
CA ILE A 259 -13.24 -13.54 9.23
C ILE A 259 -14.49 -12.90 9.83
N ALA A 260 -14.37 -11.70 10.41
CA ALA A 260 -15.47 -10.99 11.06
C ALA A 260 -16.59 -10.62 10.07
N SER A 261 -16.23 -10.26 8.83
CA SER A 261 -17.20 -10.05 7.74
C SER A 261 -17.89 -11.36 7.35
N SER A 262 -17.14 -12.46 7.23
CA SER A 262 -17.68 -13.79 6.87
C SER A 262 -18.62 -14.36 7.94
N LEU A 263 -18.30 -14.16 9.22
CA LEU A 263 -19.15 -14.50 10.36
C LEU A 263 -20.36 -13.55 10.50
N GLY A 264 -20.38 -12.44 9.76
CA GLY A 264 -21.42 -11.42 9.81
C GLY A 264 -21.41 -10.58 11.09
N PHE A 265 -20.26 -10.43 11.73
CA PHE A 265 -20.01 -9.46 12.81
C PHE A 265 -19.75 -8.06 12.25
N LEU A 266 -18.99 -7.97 11.14
CA LEU A 266 -18.82 -6.74 10.35
C LEU A 266 -19.67 -6.81 9.09
N GLU A 267 -20.24 -5.67 8.68
CA GLU A 267 -20.75 -5.47 7.33
C GLU A 267 -19.59 -5.25 6.33
N ARG A 268 -19.91 -5.21 5.04
CA ARG A 268 -18.97 -4.76 4.01
C ARG A 268 -18.76 -3.25 4.14
N GLN A 269 -17.50 -2.80 4.11
CA GLN A 269 -17.13 -1.37 4.12
C GLN A 269 -17.67 -0.56 5.32
N PRO A 270 -17.55 -1.03 6.57
CA PRO A 270 -18.08 -0.34 7.75
C PRO A 270 -17.53 1.09 7.89
N LEU A 271 -16.27 1.32 7.51
CA LEU A 271 -15.64 2.63 7.62
C LEU A 271 -16.16 3.62 6.56
N GLN A 272 -16.47 3.15 5.34
CA GLN A 272 -17.13 3.98 4.33
C GLN A 272 -18.56 4.33 4.77
N LYS A 273 -19.31 3.34 5.26
CA LYS A 273 -20.68 3.53 5.76
C LYS A 273 -20.76 4.46 6.96
N ALA A 274 -19.68 4.56 7.75
CA ALA A 274 -19.55 5.51 8.85
C ALA A 274 -19.00 6.88 8.42
N ASN A 275 -18.81 7.13 7.11
CA ASN A 275 -18.18 8.33 6.53
C ASN A 275 -16.74 8.61 7.00
N GLY A 276 -16.04 7.62 7.54
CA GLY A 276 -14.67 7.75 8.05
C GLY A 276 -13.58 7.46 7.01
N PHE A 277 -13.92 6.80 5.90
CA PHE A 277 -12.92 6.23 4.98
C PHE A 277 -12.05 7.30 4.30
N GLY A 278 -12.66 8.35 3.74
CA GLY A 278 -11.91 9.41 3.04
C GLY A 278 -10.95 10.15 3.98
N PHE A 279 -11.41 10.47 5.20
CA PHE A 279 -10.57 11.09 6.22
C PHE A 279 -9.40 10.18 6.63
N ALA A 280 -9.66 8.89 6.82
CA ALA A 280 -8.62 7.94 7.19
C ALA A 280 -7.56 7.79 6.09
N ILE A 281 -7.98 7.70 4.81
CA ILE A 281 -7.05 7.66 3.67
C ILE A 281 -6.22 8.93 3.59
N MET A 282 -6.85 10.10 3.75
CA MET A 282 -6.16 11.39 3.78
C MET A 282 -5.09 11.42 4.87
N ALA A 283 -5.45 11.09 6.11
CA ALA A 283 -4.52 11.07 7.23
C ALA A 283 -3.33 10.11 7.00
N LEU A 284 -3.60 8.94 6.42
CA LEU A 284 -2.56 7.97 6.12
C LEU A 284 -1.62 8.42 4.99
N MET A 285 -2.16 9.09 3.96
CA MET A 285 -1.35 9.71 2.90
C MET A 285 -0.45 10.82 3.45
N LEU A 286 -0.98 11.66 4.33
CA LEU A 286 -0.19 12.70 5.01
C LEU A 286 0.94 12.09 5.83
N PHE A 287 0.69 11.01 6.56
CA PHE A 287 1.74 10.28 7.29
C PHE A 287 2.85 9.75 6.37
N ILE A 288 2.48 9.22 5.20
CA ILE A 288 3.49 8.76 4.23
C ILE A 288 4.32 9.93 3.71
N PHE A 289 3.68 11.05 3.36
CA PHE A 289 4.41 12.23 2.87
C PHE A 289 5.21 12.94 3.97
N ASP A 290 4.87 12.75 5.24
CA ASP A 290 5.68 13.27 6.36
C ASP A 290 7.10 12.70 6.32
N THR A 291 7.29 11.47 5.83
CA THR A 291 8.63 10.86 5.68
C THR A 291 9.57 11.62 4.73
N LEU A 292 9.03 12.49 3.86
CA LEU A 292 9.79 13.35 2.97
C LEU A 292 10.48 14.50 3.71
N ASN A 293 10.12 14.78 4.96
CA ASN A 293 10.66 15.89 5.73
C ASN A 293 12.19 15.74 5.97
N HIS A 294 12.72 14.53 5.95
CA HIS A 294 14.14 14.24 6.10
C HIS A 294 14.95 14.41 4.80
N ALA A 295 14.30 14.53 3.65
CA ALA A 295 14.99 14.68 2.37
C ALA A 295 15.45 16.13 2.14
N THR A 296 16.75 16.35 1.97
CA THR A 296 17.32 17.65 1.57
C THR A 296 17.85 17.60 0.13
N PRO A 297 17.95 18.75 -0.57
CA PRO A 297 18.51 18.79 -1.92
C PRO A 297 19.94 18.26 -1.98
N ASP A 298 20.81 18.65 -1.04
CA ASP A 298 22.19 18.20 -0.97
C ASP A 298 22.30 16.68 -0.78
N MET A 299 21.44 16.10 0.06
CA MET A 299 21.42 14.67 0.30
C MET A 299 20.93 13.90 -0.92
N LEU A 300 19.89 14.40 -1.61
CA LEU A 300 19.46 13.82 -2.87
C LEU A 300 20.57 13.89 -3.91
N LEU A 301 21.27 15.01 -4.06
CA LEU A 301 22.36 15.15 -5.04
C LEU A 301 23.52 14.20 -4.75
N ARG A 302 23.90 14.02 -3.48
CA ARG A 302 24.97 13.09 -3.09
C ARG A 302 24.60 11.62 -3.31
N LEU A 303 23.34 11.28 -3.04
CA LEU A 303 22.87 9.89 -3.04
C LEU A 303 22.09 9.51 -4.32
N VAL A 304 21.93 10.43 -5.27
CA VAL A 304 21.16 10.18 -6.51
C VAL A 304 21.73 9.03 -7.30
N TYR A 305 23.06 8.95 -7.42
CA TYR A 305 23.72 7.91 -8.20
C TYR A 305 23.43 6.50 -7.66
N PRO A 306 23.76 6.17 -6.38
CA PRO A 306 23.45 4.84 -5.85
C PRO A 306 21.95 4.56 -5.81
N MET A 307 21.13 5.57 -5.52
CA MET A 307 19.69 5.41 -5.46
C MET A 307 19.07 5.07 -6.83
N VAL A 308 19.43 5.80 -7.89
CA VAL A 308 18.93 5.53 -9.25
C VAL A 308 19.38 4.16 -9.71
N VAL A 309 20.65 3.80 -9.50
CA VAL A 309 21.17 2.48 -9.91
C VAL A 309 20.42 1.35 -9.20
N LEU A 310 20.25 1.43 -7.88
CA LEU A 310 19.59 0.38 -7.11
C LEU A 310 18.07 0.32 -7.36
N ILE A 311 17.38 1.45 -7.53
CA ILE A 311 15.97 1.47 -7.92
C ILE A 311 15.79 0.87 -9.32
N CYS A 312 16.64 1.23 -10.29
CA CYS A 312 16.59 0.64 -11.62
C CYS A 312 16.85 -0.87 -11.58
N ALA A 313 17.86 -1.31 -10.83
CA ALA A 313 18.14 -2.73 -10.61
C ALA A 313 16.95 -3.46 -9.99
N ALA A 314 16.32 -2.88 -8.96
CA ALA A 314 15.13 -3.41 -8.31
C ALA A 314 13.96 -3.55 -9.29
N VAL A 315 13.66 -2.51 -10.05
CA VAL A 315 12.57 -2.50 -11.04
C VAL A 315 12.80 -3.52 -12.16
N ILE A 316 14.03 -3.65 -12.65
CA ILE A 316 14.38 -4.63 -13.68
C ILE A 316 14.27 -6.05 -13.12
N GLY A 317 14.88 -6.31 -11.96
CA GLY A 317 14.86 -7.62 -11.32
C GLY A 317 13.44 -8.08 -10.99
N MET A 318 12.63 -7.19 -10.42
CA MET A 318 11.25 -7.50 -10.09
C MET A 318 10.38 -7.70 -11.34
N PHE A 319 10.61 -6.96 -12.42
CA PHE A 319 9.93 -7.15 -13.70
C PHE A 319 10.20 -8.54 -14.27
N ILE A 320 11.48 -8.93 -14.36
CA ILE A 320 11.89 -10.22 -14.91
C ILE A 320 11.30 -11.37 -14.08
N ALA A 321 11.48 -11.33 -12.76
CA ALA A 321 11.04 -12.40 -11.88
C ALA A 321 9.51 -12.54 -11.84
N SER A 322 8.78 -11.42 -11.68
CA SER A 322 7.32 -11.43 -11.67
C SER A 322 6.72 -11.82 -13.02
N TRP A 323 7.35 -11.45 -14.14
CA TRP A 323 6.92 -11.86 -15.47
C TRP A 323 7.09 -13.37 -15.68
N ILE A 324 8.24 -13.95 -15.31
CA ILE A 324 8.49 -15.39 -15.42
C ILE A 324 7.48 -16.18 -14.59
N VAL A 325 7.33 -15.84 -13.30
CA VAL A 325 6.41 -16.54 -12.41
C VAL A 325 4.96 -16.29 -12.81
N GLY A 326 4.61 -15.06 -13.21
CA GLY A 326 3.29 -14.72 -13.74
C GLY A 326 2.92 -15.59 -14.94
N LYS A 327 3.85 -15.76 -15.89
CA LYS A 327 3.64 -16.62 -17.07
C LYS A 327 3.39 -18.08 -16.69
N ILE A 328 4.15 -18.62 -15.73
CA ILE A 328 3.99 -19.99 -15.22
C ILE A 328 2.61 -20.17 -14.55
N LEU A 329 2.17 -19.16 -13.78
CA LEU A 329 0.92 -19.20 -13.03
C LEU A 329 -0.32 -18.80 -13.84
N GLY A 330 -0.15 -18.36 -15.09
CA GLY A 330 -1.23 -17.87 -15.95
C GLY A 330 -1.76 -16.48 -15.57
N VAL A 331 -0.96 -15.68 -14.86
CA VAL A 331 -1.21 -14.26 -14.59
C VAL A 331 -0.61 -13.43 -15.73
N THR A 332 -1.30 -12.38 -16.18
CA THR A 332 -0.73 -11.51 -17.23
C THR A 332 0.53 -10.80 -16.78
N LYS A 333 1.39 -10.46 -17.74
CA LYS A 333 2.61 -9.69 -17.46
C LYS A 333 2.29 -8.36 -16.79
N GLU A 334 1.23 -7.66 -17.24
CA GLU A 334 0.82 -6.37 -16.69
C GLU A 334 0.37 -6.51 -15.24
N MET A 335 -0.51 -7.47 -14.96
CA MET A 335 -1.01 -7.66 -13.60
C MET A 335 0.09 -8.21 -12.68
N ALA A 336 0.90 -9.15 -13.17
CA ALA A 336 2.00 -9.70 -12.38
C ALA A 336 3.01 -8.63 -11.99
N PHE A 337 3.40 -7.78 -12.94
CA PHE A 337 4.32 -6.69 -12.65
C PHE A 337 3.69 -5.61 -11.78
N ALA A 338 2.41 -5.25 -11.99
CA ALA A 338 1.69 -4.32 -11.11
C ALA A 338 1.63 -4.82 -9.65
N VAL A 339 1.36 -6.11 -9.44
CA VAL A 339 1.42 -6.74 -8.11
C VAL A 339 2.83 -6.62 -7.52
N ALA A 340 3.87 -6.93 -8.29
CA ALA A 340 5.24 -6.82 -7.80
C ALA A 340 5.60 -5.37 -7.41
N LEU A 341 5.22 -4.39 -8.24
CA LEU A 341 5.51 -2.96 -8.02
C LEU A 341 4.94 -2.42 -6.71
N THR A 342 3.92 -3.07 -6.12
CA THR A 342 3.40 -2.71 -4.79
C THR A 342 4.47 -2.76 -3.70
N ALA A 343 5.54 -3.54 -3.85
CA ALA A 343 6.67 -3.55 -2.93
C ALA A 343 7.34 -2.18 -2.77
N LEU A 344 7.25 -1.30 -3.77
CA LEU A 344 7.89 0.01 -3.75
C LEU A 344 7.10 1.07 -2.95
N TYR A 345 5.85 0.80 -2.54
CA TYR A 345 5.03 1.82 -1.86
C TYR A 345 3.90 1.28 -0.97
N GLY A 346 3.19 0.23 -1.40
CA GLY A 346 2.09 -0.40 -0.66
C GLY A 346 0.87 0.48 -0.40
N PHE A 347 0.12 0.13 0.64
CA PHE A 347 -1.11 0.79 1.03
C PHE A 347 -0.86 2.13 1.74
N PRO A 348 -1.63 3.20 1.43
CA PRO A 348 -2.83 3.27 0.58
C PRO A 348 -2.56 3.74 -0.86
N ALA A 349 -1.30 3.92 -1.26
CA ALA A 349 -0.98 4.36 -2.62
C ALA A 349 -1.40 3.32 -3.68
N ASP A 350 -1.27 2.02 -3.39
CA ASP A 350 -1.81 0.95 -4.25
C ASP A 350 -3.31 1.06 -4.51
N TYR A 351 -4.10 1.33 -3.48
CA TYR A 351 -5.54 1.52 -3.53
C TYR A 351 -5.89 2.75 -4.37
N ILE A 352 -5.21 3.89 -4.14
CA ILE A 352 -5.46 5.14 -4.85
C ILE A 352 -5.16 4.96 -6.34
N ILE A 353 -3.97 4.47 -6.69
CA ILE A 353 -3.54 4.31 -8.09
C ILE A 353 -4.44 3.30 -8.81
N THR A 354 -4.87 2.26 -8.12
CA THR A 354 -5.81 1.27 -8.70
C THR A 354 -7.16 1.91 -9.00
N ASN A 355 -7.73 2.68 -8.07
CA ASN A 355 -8.99 3.38 -8.31
C ASN A 355 -8.88 4.47 -9.38
N GLU A 356 -7.77 5.21 -9.42
CA GLU A 356 -7.49 6.18 -10.48
C GLU A 356 -7.45 5.52 -11.86
N ALA A 357 -6.76 4.38 -11.98
CA ALA A 357 -6.69 3.62 -13.22
C ALA A 357 -8.10 3.14 -13.65
N ILE A 358 -8.90 2.62 -12.72
CA ILE A 358 -10.27 2.16 -12.97
C ILE A 358 -11.16 3.33 -13.45
N ASN A 359 -11.17 4.43 -12.71
CA ASN A 359 -11.98 5.62 -13.01
C ASN A 359 -11.56 6.30 -14.33
N ALA A 360 -10.28 6.17 -14.72
CA ALA A 360 -9.79 6.68 -16.00
C ALA A 360 -10.19 5.80 -17.21
N LEU A 361 -10.54 4.53 -16.98
CA LEU A 361 -10.86 3.57 -18.03
C LEU A 361 -12.35 3.51 -18.37
N THR A 362 -13.23 3.73 -17.39
CA THR A 362 -14.67 3.61 -17.60
C THR A 362 -15.47 4.54 -16.68
N LYS A 363 -16.66 4.91 -17.16
CA LYS A 363 -17.72 5.57 -16.39
C LYS A 363 -18.93 4.66 -16.15
N ASP A 364 -18.94 3.46 -16.74
CA ASP A 364 -20.00 2.49 -16.56
C ASP A 364 -19.80 1.72 -15.25
N GLU A 365 -20.86 1.63 -14.45
CA GLU A 365 -20.78 1.07 -13.10
C GLU A 365 -20.52 -0.45 -13.12
N LYS A 366 -21.02 -1.17 -14.13
CA LYS A 366 -20.78 -2.62 -14.26
C LYS A 366 -19.33 -2.89 -14.66
N GLU A 367 -18.84 -2.17 -15.66
CA GLU A 367 -17.42 -2.23 -16.06
C GLU A 367 -16.49 -1.87 -14.90
N ARG A 368 -16.86 -0.85 -14.11
CA ARG A 368 -16.12 -0.44 -12.91
C ARG A 368 -16.06 -1.56 -11.88
N GLN A 369 -17.15 -2.27 -11.63
CA GLN A 369 -17.19 -3.42 -10.72
C GLN A 369 -16.32 -4.58 -11.21
N VAL A 370 -16.36 -4.88 -12.50
CA VAL A 370 -15.50 -5.90 -13.12
C VAL A 370 -14.02 -5.56 -12.92
N LEU A 371 -13.61 -4.32 -13.19
CA LEU A 371 -12.23 -3.90 -12.99
C LEU A 371 -11.84 -3.88 -11.51
N THR A 372 -12.72 -3.39 -10.63
CA THR A 372 -12.47 -3.33 -9.19
C THR A 372 -12.26 -4.72 -8.62
N SER A 373 -13.13 -5.67 -8.97
CA SER A 373 -13.02 -7.06 -8.50
C SER A 373 -11.73 -7.73 -9.00
N HIS A 374 -11.34 -7.50 -10.25
CA HIS A 374 -10.13 -8.07 -10.84
C HIS A 374 -8.84 -7.47 -10.29
N MET A 375 -8.78 -6.15 -10.14
CA MET A 375 -7.52 -5.43 -9.91
C MET A 375 -7.26 -5.13 -8.42
N LEU A 376 -8.30 -4.79 -7.65
CA LEU A 376 -8.11 -4.27 -6.29
C LEU A 376 -7.60 -5.35 -5.33
N GLY A 377 -8.19 -6.55 -5.37
CA GLY A 377 -7.78 -7.66 -4.52
C GLY A 377 -6.29 -8.02 -4.67
N PRO A 378 -5.81 -8.31 -5.89
CA PRO A 378 -4.39 -8.61 -6.12
C PRO A 378 -3.44 -7.49 -5.68
N MET A 379 -3.79 -6.23 -5.95
CA MET A 379 -2.95 -5.08 -5.57
C MET A 379 -2.79 -4.97 -4.06
N LEU A 380 -3.90 -5.05 -3.31
CA LEU A 380 -3.87 -5.00 -1.85
C LEU A 380 -3.10 -6.18 -1.26
N VAL A 381 -3.37 -7.41 -1.71
CA VAL A 381 -2.68 -8.60 -1.20
C VAL A 381 -1.18 -8.54 -1.52
N GLY A 382 -0.81 -8.11 -2.72
CA GLY A 382 0.58 -7.91 -3.12
C GLY A 382 1.32 -6.95 -2.18
N GLY A 383 0.72 -5.78 -1.93
CA GLY A 383 1.28 -4.72 -1.08
C GLY A 383 1.39 -5.13 0.38
N PHE A 384 0.39 -5.81 0.94
CA PHE A 384 0.46 -6.27 2.33
C PHE A 384 1.58 -7.27 2.55
N ILE A 385 1.76 -8.22 1.64
CA ILE A 385 2.78 -9.27 1.78
C ILE A 385 4.19 -8.68 1.67
N SER A 386 4.42 -7.82 0.69
CA SER A 386 5.73 -7.21 0.47
C SER A 386 6.08 -6.24 1.61
N VAL A 387 5.29 -5.18 1.77
CA VAL A 387 5.59 -4.03 2.63
C VAL A 387 5.46 -4.33 4.11
N THR A 388 4.60 -5.28 4.49
CA THR A 388 4.25 -5.46 5.90
C THR A 388 4.93 -6.68 6.52
N MET A 389 5.22 -7.71 5.73
CA MET A 389 5.75 -8.97 6.24
C MET A 389 7.18 -9.19 5.78
N VAL A 390 7.39 -9.25 4.46
CA VAL A 390 8.70 -9.65 3.92
C VAL A 390 9.76 -8.57 4.16
N SER A 391 9.44 -7.29 3.98
CA SER A 391 10.42 -6.21 4.17
C SER A 391 10.90 -6.07 5.61
N VAL A 392 10.04 -6.27 6.60
CA VAL A 392 10.41 -6.20 8.03
C VAL A 392 11.30 -7.37 8.42
N VAL A 393 10.97 -8.58 7.96
CA VAL A 393 11.81 -9.77 8.16
C VAL A 393 13.16 -9.57 7.48
N LEU A 394 13.17 -9.06 6.25
CA LEU A 394 14.39 -8.80 5.51
C LEU A 394 15.26 -7.74 6.19
N ALA A 395 14.67 -6.67 6.71
CA ALA A 395 15.38 -5.65 7.49
C ALA A 395 15.97 -6.24 8.78
N GLY A 396 15.20 -7.01 9.53
CA GLY A 396 15.67 -7.66 10.76
C GLY A 396 16.84 -8.62 10.54
N ILE A 397 16.88 -9.29 9.37
CA ILE A 397 18.01 -10.15 9.00
C ILE A 397 19.19 -9.30 8.52
N MET A 398 18.98 -8.41 7.54
CA MET A 398 20.05 -7.65 6.88
C MET A 398 20.75 -6.64 7.79
N VAL A 399 20.05 -6.08 8.77
CA VAL A 399 20.64 -5.14 9.74
C VAL A 399 21.78 -5.79 10.53
N ALA A 400 21.68 -7.09 10.82
CA ALA A 400 22.69 -7.84 11.55
C ALA A 400 23.99 -8.07 10.75
N TYR A 401 23.96 -7.83 9.43
CA TYR A 401 25.12 -7.96 8.54
C TYR A 401 25.78 -6.62 8.19
N ILE A 402 25.27 -5.50 8.72
CA ILE A 402 25.94 -4.20 8.57
C ILE A 402 27.28 -4.24 9.30
N VAL A 403 28.36 -3.92 8.60
CA VAL A 403 29.71 -3.86 9.16
C VAL A 403 29.97 -2.45 9.70
N PRO A 404 30.26 -2.28 11.02
CA PRO A 404 30.55 -0.98 11.60
C PRO A 404 31.82 -0.34 11.02
N VAL A 405 31.88 0.99 11.03
CA VAL A 405 33.14 1.71 10.80
C VAL A 405 34.11 1.30 11.90
N ALA A 406 35.26 0.72 11.54
CA ALA A 406 36.31 0.44 12.51
C ALA A 406 36.75 1.76 13.15
N GLY A 407 36.59 1.84 14.48
CA GLY A 407 37.01 3.00 15.28
C GLY A 407 38.51 3.20 15.29
#